data_AF-A0AA51PF69-F1
#
_entry.id   AF-A0AA51PF69-F1
#
_cell.length_a   1.000
_cell.length_b   1.000
_cell.length_c   1.000
_cell.angle_alpha   90.00
_cell.angle_beta   90.00
_cell.angle_gamma   90.00
#
_symmetry.space_group_name_H-M   'P 1'
#
loop_
_entity.id
_entity.type
_entity.pdbx_description
1 polymer ?
#
loop_
_entity_poly.entity_id
_entity_poly.type
_entity_poly.pdbx_seq_one_letter_code
_entity_poly.pdbx_strand_id
1 'polypeptide(L)'
;EDFERKYAAVVIDLERMNMDLQKYISEIQVYCQQIAPGPSLAAMLAPSHLREKCREEAALLVEKNNNGTVTDANTIDLITDLTALMLQVKSLSDSDQNAYELSVLQGTMDQI
;
A
#
# COMPACT_ATOMS: atom_id res chain seq x y z
N GLU A 1 -39.22 -3.65 -7.15
CA GLU A 1 -39.60 -2.46 -6.37
C GLU A 1 -38.84 -2.32 -5.04
N ASP A 2 -39.07 -3.14 -4.00
CA ASP A 2 -38.38 -2.93 -2.69
C ASP A 2 -36.86 -3.14 -2.73
N PHE A 3 -36.40 -4.14 -3.51
CA PHE A 3 -34.96 -4.41 -3.66
C PHE A 3 -34.24 -3.25 -4.36
N GLU A 4 -34.79 -2.78 -5.48
CA GLU A 4 -34.20 -1.68 -6.26
C GLU A 4 -34.16 -0.39 -5.43
N ARG A 5 -35.22 -0.12 -4.66
CA ARG A 5 -35.27 1.02 -3.75
C ARG A 5 -34.21 0.94 -2.64
N LYS A 6 -34.02 -0.25 -2.05
CA LYS A 6 -33.01 -0.46 -1.01
C LYS A 6 -31.59 -0.38 -1.57
N TYR A 7 -31.35 -0.95 -2.76
CA TYR A 7 -30.08 -0.86 -3.46
C TYR A 7 -29.73 0.60 -3.81
N ALA A 8 -30.67 1.35 -4.39
CA ALA A 8 -30.47 2.76 -4.73
C ALA A 8 -30.16 3.61 -3.49
N ALA A 9 -30.84 3.36 -2.36
CA ALA A 9 -30.55 4.05 -1.10
C ALA A 9 -29.11 3.77 -0.61
N VAL A 10 -28.67 2.51 -0.64
CA VAL A 10 -27.29 2.14 -0.25
C VAL A 10 -26.25 2.77 -1.18
N VAL A 11 -26.51 2.84 -2.49
CA VAL A 11 -25.61 3.49 -3.45
C VAL A 11 -25.50 5.00 -3.16
N ILE A 12 -26.62 5.66 -2.85
CA ILE A 12 -26.63 7.08 -2.48
C ILE A 12 -25.85 7.32 -1.17
N ASP A 13 -26.03 6.46 -0.17
CA ASP A 13 -25.30 6.55 1.09
C ASP A 13 -23.80 6.31 0.90
N LEU A 14 -23.41 5.36 0.05
CA LEU A 14 -22.02 5.13 -0.36
C LEU A 14 -21.43 6.36 -1.06
N GLU A 15 -22.15 6.95 -2.01
CA GLU A 15 -21.70 8.14 -2.73
C GLU A 15 -21.52 9.31 -1.77
N ARG A 16 -22.44 9.49 -0.82
CA ARG A 16 -22.33 10.51 0.21
C ARG A 16 -21.11 10.30 1.10
N MET A 17 -20.88 9.07 1.57
CA MET A 17 -19.69 8.74 2.35
C MET A 17 -18.41 9.01 1.55
N ASN A 18 -18.42 8.70 0.26
CA ASN A 18 -17.28 8.95 -0.62
C ASN A 18 -16.98 10.46 -0.77
N MET A 19 -18.02 11.27 -0.95
CA MET A 19 -17.91 12.73 -0.98
C MET A 19 -17.38 13.29 0.34
N ASP A 20 -17.90 12.80 1.48
CA ASP A 20 -17.45 13.23 2.81
C ASP A 20 -15.98 12.83 3.06
N LEU A 21 -15.57 11.62 2.67
CA LEU A 21 -14.18 11.17 2.75
C LEU A 21 -13.24 12.01 1.88
N GLN A 22 -13.63 12.32 0.64
CA GLN A 22 -12.84 13.20 -0.25
C GLN A 22 -12.67 14.59 0.35
N LYS A 23 -13.71 15.13 0.97
CA LYS A 23 -13.64 16.41 1.69
C LYS A 23 -12.65 16.34 2.86
N TYR A 24 -12.75 15.33 3.72
CA TYR A 24 -11.83 15.18 4.85
C TYR A 24 -10.39 14.98 4.40
N ILE A 25 -10.14 14.19 3.36
CA ILE A 25 -8.81 14.00 2.79
C ILE A 25 -8.24 15.34 2.30
N SER A 26 -9.06 16.13 1.60
CA SER A 26 -8.65 17.45 1.10
C SER A 26 -8.28 18.41 2.23
N GLU A 27 -9.07 18.44 3.31
CA GLU A 27 -8.79 19.25 4.50
C GLU A 27 -7.52 18.80 5.22
N ILE A 28 -7.34 17.49 5.40
CA ILE A 28 -6.13 16.91 6.00
C ILE A 28 -4.90 17.27 5.16
N GLN A 29 -4.98 17.19 3.84
CA GLN A 29 -3.88 17.56 2.94
C GLN A 29 -3.48 19.03 3.12
N VAL A 30 -4.44 19.94 3.29
CA VAL A 30 -4.16 21.36 3.59
C VAL A 30 -3.43 21.51 4.92
N TYR A 31 -3.88 20.81 5.98
CA TYR A 31 -3.19 20.84 7.27
C TYR A 31 -1.78 20.25 7.20
N CYS A 32 -1.58 19.14 6.46
CA CYS A 32 -0.25 18.57 6.24
C CYS A 32 0.69 19.57 5.56
N GLN A 33 0.20 20.33 4.57
CA GLN A 33 1.00 21.38 3.91
C GLN A 33 1.34 22.55 4.85
N GLN A 34 0.42 22.92 5.74
CA GLN A 34 0.64 23.99 6.72
C GLN A 34 1.64 23.58 7.81
N ILE A 35 1.55 22.33 8.26
CA ILE A 35 2.39 21.79 9.33
C ILE A 35 3.78 21.41 8.79
N ALA A 36 3.88 20.97 7.54
CA ALA A 36 5.13 20.54 6.93
C ALA A 36 5.20 20.92 5.42
N PRO A 37 5.67 22.14 5.09
CA PRO A 37 5.64 22.65 3.73
C PRO A 37 6.68 21.95 2.83
N GLY A 38 6.21 21.28 1.77
CA GLY A 38 6.99 20.92 0.57
C GLY A 38 7.43 19.44 0.45
N PRO A 39 8.36 18.93 1.28
CA PRO A 39 8.88 17.56 1.14
C PRO A 39 8.14 16.47 1.94
N SER A 40 7.28 16.84 2.91
CA SER A 40 6.84 15.93 3.97
C SER A 40 5.73 14.95 3.58
N LEU A 41 4.75 15.33 2.75
CA LEU A 41 3.63 14.42 2.46
C LEU A 41 4.07 13.27 1.53
N ALA A 42 4.84 13.58 0.48
CA ALA A 42 5.43 12.56 -0.38
C ALA A 42 6.39 11.66 0.41
N ALA A 43 7.18 12.22 1.32
CA ALA A 43 8.05 11.45 2.22
C ALA A 43 7.31 10.59 3.25
N MET A 44 6.14 11.02 3.73
CA MET A 44 5.32 10.25 4.68
C MET A 44 4.59 9.08 4.01
N LEU A 45 4.16 9.25 2.75
CA LEU A 45 3.40 8.25 2.01
C LEU A 45 4.30 7.31 1.18
N ALA A 46 5.47 7.77 0.73
CA ALA A 46 6.39 6.96 -0.05
C ALA A 46 6.75 5.61 0.61
N PRO A 47 6.99 5.53 1.94
CA PRO A 47 7.29 4.27 2.57
C PRO A 47 6.17 3.23 2.51
N SER A 48 4.92 3.63 2.79
CA SER A 48 3.78 2.70 2.76
C SER A 48 3.45 2.27 1.33
N HIS A 49 3.45 3.22 0.39
CA HIS A 49 3.20 2.92 -1.03
C HIS A 49 4.27 2.01 -1.63
N LEU A 50 5.55 2.24 -1.33
CA LEU A 50 6.63 1.38 -1.81
C LEU A 50 6.50 -0.03 -1.22
N ARG A 51 6.21 -0.15 0.08
CA ARG A 51 6.00 -1.45 0.73
C ARG A 51 4.89 -2.23 0.07
N GLU A 52 3.74 -1.60 -0.11
CA GLU A 52 2.54 -2.22 -0.68
C GLU A 52 2.76 -2.64 -2.13
N LYS A 53 3.34 -1.76 -2.94
CA LYS A 53 3.71 -2.07 -4.33
C LYS A 53 4.67 -3.26 -4.42
N CYS A 54 5.74 -3.27 -3.62
CA CYS A 54 6.70 -4.37 -3.64
C CYS A 54 6.08 -5.69 -3.17
N ARG A 55 5.13 -5.65 -2.22
CA ARG A 55 4.43 -6.85 -1.74
C ARG A 55 3.44 -7.39 -2.76
N GLU A 56 2.72 -6.52 -3.46
CA GLU A 56 1.82 -6.91 -4.55
C GLU A 56 2.60 -7.54 -5.72
N GLU A 57 3.70 -6.91 -6.16
CA GLU A 57 4.57 -7.46 -7.20
C GLU A 57 5.20 -8.80 -6.77
N ALA A 58 5.62 -8.91 -5.51
CA ALA A 58 6.13 -10.16 -4.95
C ALA A 58 5.07 -11.27 -4.97
N ALA A 59 3.83 -10.98 -4.58
CA ALA A 59 2.75 -11.96 -4.59
C ALA A 59 2.50 -12.50 -6.01
N LEU A 60 2.47 -11.61 -7.02
CA LEU A 60 2.33 -12.01 -8.42
C LEU A 60 3.50 -12.87 -8.91
N LEU A 61 4.74 -12.53 -8.50
CA LEU A 61 5.92 -13.33 -8.83
C LEU A 61 5.86 -14.72 -8.17
N VAL A 62 5.50 -14.79 -6.88
CA VAL A 62 5.39 -16.07 -6.18
C VAL A 62 4.29 -16.93 -6.79
N GLU A 63 3.12 -16.37 -7.06
CA GLU A 63 2.01 -17.09 -7.72
C GLU A 63 2.45 -17.65 -9.08
N LYS A 64 3.07 -16.82 -9.92
CA LYS A 64 3.55 -17.20 -11.25
C LYS A 64 4.61 -18.31 -11.21
N ASN A 65 5.45 -18.36 -10.18
CA ASN A 65 6.59 -19.28 -10.13
C ASN A 65 6.34 -20.52 -9.25
N ASN A 66 5.38 -20.48 -8.32
CA ASN A 66 5.13 -21.57 -7.38
C ASN A 66 4.67 -22.86 -8.09
N ASN A 67 3.85 -22.74 -9.14
CA ASN A 67 3.31 -23.87 -9.91
C ASN A 67 2.65 -24.96 -9.04
N GLY A 68 2.10 -24.59 -7.88
CA GLY A 68 1.48 -25.51 -6.93
C GLY A 68 2.46 -26.39 -6.13
N THR A 69 3.77 -26.08 -6.16
CA THR A 69 4.80 -26.85 -5.45
C THR A 69 4.73 -26.63 -3.93
N VAL A 70 4.58 -25.37 -3.52
CA VAL A 70 4.38 -24.96 -2.14
C VAL A 70 2.88 -24.75 -1.93
N THR A 71 2.31 -25.44 -0.96
CA THR A 71 0.87 -25.39 -0.65
C THR A 71 0.58 -24.85 0.75
N ASP A 72 1.60 -24.83 1.62
CA ASP A 72 1.49 -24.27 2.97
C ASP A 72 1.43 -22.75 2.90
N ALA A 73 0.34 -22.18 3.41
CA ALA A 73 0.08 -20.74 3.33
C ALA A 73 1.14 -19.91 4.05
N ASN A 74 1.63 -20.36 5.20
CA ASN A 74 2.68 -19.63 5.95
C ASN A 74 4.00 -19.61 5.16
N THR A 75 4.32 -20.71 4.49
CA THR A 75 5.50 -20.81 3.63
C THR A 75 5.37 -19.91 2.40
N ILE A 76 4.18 -19.86 1.78
CA ILE A 76 3.90 -18.94 0.66
C ILE A 76 4.02 -17.48 1.10
N ASP A 77 3.47 -17.13 2.27
CA ASP A 77 3.55 -15.77 2.82
C ASP A 77 5.00 -15.39 3.11
N LEU A 78 5.78 -16.26 3.74
CA LEU A 78 7.21 -16.02 4.00
C LEU A 78 8.00 -15.83 2.70
N ILE A 79 7.76 -16.65 1.67
CA ILE A 79 8.42 -16.51 0.37
C ILE A 79 8.01 -15.17 -0.28
N THR A 80 6.74 -14.77 -0.15
CA THR A 80 6.24 -13.48 -0.63
C THR A 80 6.91 -12.32 0.08
N ASP A 81 7.01 -12.35 1.40
CA ASP A 81 7.63 -11.27 2.18
C ASP A 81 9.14 -11.16 1.93
N LEU A 82 9.85 -12.29 1.77
CA LEU A 82 11.25 -12.31 1.35
C LEU A 82 11.43 -11.78 -0.09
N THR A 83 10.52 -12.11 -0.99
CA THR A 83 10.54 -11.60 -2.37
C THR A 83 10.27 -10.08 -2.39
N ALA A 84 9.34 -9.60 -1.57
CA ALA A 84 9.05 -8.18 -1.41
C ALA A 84 10.26 -7.43 -0.86
N LEU A 85 10.96 -8.01 0.12
CA LEU A 85 12.20 -7.46 0.67
C LEU A 85 13.27 -7.30 -0.42
N MET A 86 13.45 -8.30 -1.29
CA MET A 86 14.39 -8.22 -2.42
C MET A 86 14.02 -7.11 -3.42
N LEU A 87 12.73 -6.91 -3.71
CA LEU A 87 12.27 -5.82 -4.57
C LEU A 87 12.49 -4.44 -3.95
N GLN A 88 12.35 -4.33 -2.62
CA GLN A 88 12.68 -3.09 -1.88
C GLN A 88 14.18 -2.78 -1.95
N VAL A 89 15.05 -3.79 -1.77
CA VAL A 89 16.52 -3.64 -1.94
C VAL A 89 16.87 -3.18 -3.36
N LYS A 90 16.21 -3.75 -4.38
CA LYS A 90 16.41 -3.34 -5.77
C LYS A 90 16.01 -1.88 -5.99
N SER A 91 14.84 -1.48 -5.48
CA SER A 91 14.34 -0.10 -5.60
C SER A 91 15.31 0.93 -5.00
N LEU A 92 15.90 0.60 -3.83
CA LEU A 92 16.94 1.39 -3.18
C LEU A 92 18.25 1.51 -3.96
N SER A 93 18.55 0.51 -4.78
CA SER A 93 19.78 0.48 -5.58
C SER A 93 19.63 1.29 -6.87
N ASP A 94 18.39 1.42 -7.37
CA ASP A 94 18.05 2.16 -8.59
C ASP A 94 17.76 3.65 -8.30
N SER A 95 17.46 4.02 -7.04
CA SER A 95 17.16 5.40 -6.62
C SER A 95 18.41 6.11 -6.06
N ASP A 96 18.58 7.39 -6.38
CA ASP A 96 19.58 8.26 -5.72
C ASP A 96 19.14 8.49 -4.26
N GLN A 97 19.41 7.50 -3.40
CA GLN A 97 19.47 7.57 -1.92
C GLN A 97 18.39 8.46 -1.27
N ASN A 98 17.12 8.05 -1.35
CA ASN A 98 16.08 8.69 -0.54
C ASN A 98 15.99 8.01 0.84
N ALA A 99 16.37 8.71 1.91
CA ALA A 99 16.47 8.16 3.28
C ALA A 99 15.20 7.43 3.78
N TYR A 100 14.04 7.72 3.19
CA TYR A 100 12.75 7.11 3.51
C TYR A 100 12.63 5.65 3.03
N GLU A 101 13.30 5.28 1.95
CA GLU A 101 13.23 3.92 1.40
C GLU A 101 13.95 2.91 2.31
N LEU A 102 14.94 3.35 3.09
CA LEU A 102 15.59 2.50 4.10
C LEU A 102 14.63 2.12 5.24
N SER A 103 13.73 3.03 5.63
CA SER A 103 12.73 2.76 6.68
C SER A 103 11.70 1.72 6.25
N VAL A 104 11.46 1.58 4.94
CA VAL A 104 10.58 0.54 4.39
C VAL A 104 11.17 -0.83 4.66
N LEU A 105 12.46 -0.97 4.37
CA LEU A 105 13.20 -2.21 4.49
C LEU A 105 13.30 -2.66 5.95
N GLN A 106 13.60 -1.73 6.85
CA GLN A 106 13.62 -2.01 8.29
C GLN A 106 12.24 -2.47 8.78
N GLY A 107 11.17 -1.80 8.38
CA GLY A 107 9.81 -2.20 8.77
C GLY A 107 9.38 -3.56 8.23
N THR A 108 9.82 -3.94 7.02
CA THR A 108 9.58 -5.28 6.48
C THR A 108 10.38 -6.35 7.25
N MET A 109 11.64 -6.07 7.59
CA MET A 109 12.49 -6.97 8.38
C MET A 109 11.95 -7.21 9.80
N ASP A 110 11.33 -6.22 10.43
CA ASP A 110 10.73 -6.37 11.76
C ASP A 110 9.44 -7.25 11.77
N GLN A 111 8.86 -7.50 10.59
CA GLN A 111 7.58 -8.22 10.42
C GLN A 111 7.75 -9.68 9.97
N ILE A 112 8.92 -10.05 9.46
CA ILE A 112 9.30 -11.41 9.05
C ILE A 112 9.89 -12.16 10.23
#